data_AF-Q2CCQ3-F1
#
_entry.id   AF-Q2CCQ3-F1
#
_cell.length_a   1.000
_cell.length_b   1.000
_cell.length_c   1.000
_cell.angle_alpha   90.00
_cell.angle_beta   90.00
_cell.angle_gamma   90.00
#
_symmetry.space_group_name_H-M   'P 1'
#
loop_
_entity.id
_entity.type
_entity.pdbx_description
1 polymer ?
#
loop_
_entity_poly.entity_id
_entity_poly.type
_entity_poly.pdbx_seq_one_letter_code
_entity_poly.pdbx_strand_id
1 'polypeptide(L)'
;MLIDAVVIGLSLLGLAFFATGWLPAGRTAEPAPPPAPVAPLLEPAAAEPWEPQEDDGDAEVRDHEPEIIDMRDPDDVITLDFPERPAHHLHLVSGSACAEIDAGTARSAWIDVYLSRLAHLGEAQLDGDGEYAPGKAAHVIRIDLGSQITAPDGTVTGAVNDEPEIFFDRVVASQVAYAI
;
A
#
# COMPACT_ATOMS: atom_id res chain seq x y z
N MET A 1 -47.60 -16.16 2.56
CA MET A 1 -46.87 -16.66 3.74
C MET A 1 -46.19 -15.46 4.38
N LEU A 2 -46.53 -15.18 5.63
CA LEU A 2 -45.92 -14.18 6.51
C LEU A 2 -44.61 -14.71 7.10
N ILE A 3 -43.91 -13.83 7.85
CA ILE A 3 -42.80 -14.03 8.82
C ILE A 3 -41.45 -13.59 8.23
N ASP A 4 -40.56 -12.81 8.86
CA ASP A 4 -40.58 -11.93 10.04
C ASP A 4 -39.36 -10.98 9.93
N ALA A 5 -39.40 -9.90 10.72
CA ALA A 5 -38.34 -8.89 10.85
C ALA A 5 -37.12 -9.37 11.65
N VAL A 6 -35.94 -8.78 11.41
CA VAL A 6 -34.85 -8.69 12.40
C VAL A 6 -34.36 -7.25 12.50
N VAL A 7 -34.46 -6.74 13.73
CA VAL A 7 -33.95 -5.46 14.24
C VAL A 7 -32.55 -5.71 14.79
N ILE A 8 -31.58 -4.86 14.46
CA ILE A 8 -30.35 -4.72 15.24
C ILE A 8 -30.17 -3.24 15.57
N GLY A 9 -30.42 -2.92 16.85
CA GLY A 9 -30.09 -1.63 17.45
C GLY A 9 -28.67 -1.64 17.98
N LEU A 10 -27.97 -0.51 17.83
CA LEU A 10 -26.70 -0.22 18.49
C LEU A 10 -26.94 0.86 19.55
N SER A 11 -26.97 0.41 20.80
CA SER A 11 -26.91 1.26 21.99
C SER A 11 -25.47 1.25 22.50
N LEU A 12 -24.90 2.44 22.71
CA LEU A 12 -23.75 2.62 23.60
C LEU A 12 -24.07 3.73 24.60
N LEU A 13 -24.57 3.33 25.78
CA LEU A 13 -24.13 3.93 27.05
C LEU A 13 -22.60 3.80 27.11
N GLY A 14 -21.81 4.73 27.59
CA GLY A 14 -22.03 5.61 28.73
C GLY A 14 -20.84 5.41 29.67
N LEU A 15 -20.02 6.43 29.84
CA LEU A 15 -19.05 6.48 30.93
C LEU A 15 -18.82 7.95 31.30
N ALA A 16 -19.51 8.35 32.36
CA ALA A 16 -19.21 9.53 33.15
C ALA A 16 -18.43 9.07 34.39
N PHE A 17 -17.34 9.74 34.74
CA PHE A 17 -16.92 9.83 36.14
C PHE A 17 -16.13 11.11 36.44
N PHE A 18 -16.40 11.63 37.62
CA PHE A 18 -16.03 12.91 38.22
C PHE A 18 -14.55 13.04 38.62
N ALA A 19 -14.03 14.26 38.70
CA ALA A 19 -13.37 14.76 39.93
C ALA A 19 -13.11 16.28 39.91
N THR A 20 -13.54 16.87 41.03
CA THR A 20 -13.37 18.22 41.60
C THR A 20 -11.93 18.75 41.71
N GLY A 21 -11.75 20.03 41.35
CA GLY A 21 -11.28 21.11 42.24
C GLY A 21 -9.80 21.21 42.63
N TRP A 22 -9.13 22.30 42.23
CA TRP A 22 -8.39 23.24 43.09
C TRP A 22 -7.67 24.32 42.26
N LEU A 23 -7.92 25.60 42.59
CA LEU A 23 -7.16 26.76 42.11
C LEU A 23 -6.09 27.10 43.14
N PRO A 24 -4.79 27.11 42.79
CA PRO A 24 -3.79 27.83 43.55
C PRO A 24 -3.56 29.23 42.96
N ALA A 25 -3.54 30.18 43.88
CA ALA A 25 -3.28 31.59 43.68
C ALA A 25 -1.84 31.88 43.20
N GLY A 26 -1.69 33.01 42.51
CA GLY A 26 -0.52 33.88 42.59
C GLY A 26 0.77 33.40 41.93
N ARG A 27 0.92 33.67 40.63
CA ARG A 27 2.24 33.99 40.07
C ARG A 27 2.28 35.48 39.76
N THR A 28 3.07 36.19 40.56
CA THR A 28 3.65 37.49 40.23
C THR A 28 4.14 37.50 38.77
N ALA A 29 3.65 38.45 37.98
CA ALA A 29 4.11 38.66 36.61
C ALA A 29 5.58 39.09 36.65
N GLU A 30 6.46 38.19 36.20
CA GLU A 30 7.85 38.52 35.88
C GLU A 30 7.85 39.46 34.66
N PRO A 31 8.58 40.59 34.69
CA PRO A 31 8.64 41.49 33.54
C PRO A 31 9.25 40.75 32.34
N ALA A 32 8.55 40.81 31.20
CA ALA A 32 8.97 40.17 29.96
C ALA A 32 10.39 40.63 29.56
N PRO A 33 11.29 39.71 29.16
CA PRO A 33 12.59 40.08 28.63
C PRO A 33 12.41 40.94 27.35
N PRO A 34 13.34 41.87 27.08
CA PRO A 34 13.27 42.70 25.89
C PRO A 34 13.26 41.82 24.62
N PRO A 35 12.55 42.22 23.56
CA PRO A 35 12.48 41.44 22.34
C PRO A 35 13.89 41.23 21.78
N ALA A 36 14.22 39.97 21.47
CA ALA A 36 15.45 39.62 20.79
C ALA A 36 15.52 40.37 19.44
N PRO A 37 16.72 40.78 18.98
CA PRO A 37 16.88 41.38 17.66
C PRO A 37 16.36 40.40 16.61
N VAL A 38 15.42 40.87 15.80
CA VAL A 38 14.87 40.13 14.67
C VAL A 38 16.03 39.85 13.71
N ALA A 39 16.41 38.58 13.58
CA ALA A 39 17.35 38.17 12.55
C ALA A 39 16.76 38.55 11.18
N PRO A 40 17.56 39.08 10.24
CA PRO A 40 17.07 39.39 8.91
C PRO A 40 16.45 38.12 8.29
N LEU A 41 15.22 38.23 7.81
CA LEU A 41 14.61 37.20 6.97
C LEU A 41 15.57 36.95 5.80
N LEU A 42 16.19 35.77 5.78
CA LEU A 42 16.83 35.27 4.58
C LEU A 42 15.72 35.11 3.54
N GLU A 43 15.82 35.86 2.45
CA GLU A 43 14.97 35.68 1.27
C GLU A 43 15.00 34.19 0.88
N PRO A 44 13.85 33.57 0.59
CA PRO A 44 13.85 32.21 0.07
C PRO A 44 14.68 32.22 -1.21
N ALA A 45 15.80 31.49 -1.20
CA ALA A 45 16.57 31.24 -2.40
C ALA A 45 15.61 30.74 -3.47
N ALA A 46 15.57 31.44 -4.61
CA ALA A 46 14.78 31.02 -5.75
C ALA A 46 15.10 29.55 -6.02
N ALA A 47 14.08 28.70 -5.92
CA ALA A 47 14.22 27.30 -6.28
C ALA A 47 14.73 27.26 -7.72
N GLU A 48 15.92 26.70 -7.92
CA GLU A 48 16.45 26.53 -9.26
C GLU A 48 15.44 25.73 -10.08
N PRO A 49 15.21 26.08 -11.36
CA PRO A 49 14.37 25.29 -12.24
C PRO A 49 14.90 23.86 -12.23
N TRP A 50 14.05 22.92 -11.86
CA TRP A 50 14.34 21.51 -12.01
C TRP A 50 14.61 21.26 -13.50
N GLU A 51 15.87 21.06 -13.87
CA GLU A 51 16.18 20.49 -15.17
C GLU A 51 15.93 18.99 -15.04
N PRO A 52 15.10 18.37 -15.90
CA PRO A 52 15.02 16.92 -15.95
C PRO A 52 16.41 16.42 -16.26
N GLN A 53 17.07 15.78 -15.30
CA GLN A 53 18.22 14.93 -15.61
C GLN A 53 17.66 13.79 -16.45
N GLU A 54 17.81 13.91 -17.76
CA GLU A 54 17.85 12.79 -18.68
C GLU A 54 19.05 11.92 -18.25
N ASP A 55 18.81 11.06 -17.27
CA ASP A 55 19.71 9.95 -16.99
C ASP A 55 19.58 9.00 -18.16
N ASP A 56 20.40 9.25 -19.20
CA ASP A 56 20.80 8.34 -20.28
C ASP A 56 21.58 7.14 -19.71
N GLY A 57 21.04 6.53 -18.66
CA GLY A 57 21.40 5.20 -18.24
C GLY A 57 20.70 4.23 -19.18
N ASP A 58 21.40 3.82 -20.23
CA ASP A 58 21.20 2.59 -21.01
C ASP A 58 21.19 1.34 -20.08
N ALA A 59 20.27 1.29 -19.13
CA ALA A 59 19.70 0.03 -18.71
C ALA A 59 18.72 -0.30 -19.83
N GLU A 60 19.13 -1.14 -20.78
CA GLU A 60 18.18 -1.88 -21.61
C GLU A 60 17.04 -2.31 -20.68
N VAL A 61 15.87 -1.68 -20.82
CA VAL A 61 14.62 -2.24 -20.32
C VAL A 61 14.39 -3.42 -21.24
N ARG A 62 15.13 -4.50 -20.98
CA ARG A 62 14.82 -5.79 -21.55
C ARG A 62 13.43 -6.11 -21.06
N ASP A 63 12.55 -6.49 -21.98
CA ASP A 63 11.29 -7.18 -21.68
C ASP A 63 11.65 -8.49 -20.97
N HIS A 64 11.98 -8.39 -19.69
CA HIS A 64 12.11 -9.52 -18.80
C HIS A 64 10.71 -9.79 -18.29
N GLU A 65 10.16 -10.94 -18.70
CA GLU A 65 8.98 -11.48 -18.05
C GLU A 65 9.26 -11.55 -16.54
N PRO A 66 8.29 -11.16 -15.70
CA PRO A 66 8.47 -11.20 -14.26
C PRO A 66 8.69 -12.64 -13.80
N GLU A 67 9.53 -12.82 -12.79
CA GLU A 67 9.68 -14.12 -12.13
C GLU A 67 8.37 -14.46 -11.41
N ILE A 68 7.87 -15.68 -11.60
CA ILE A 68 6.64 -16.13 -10.94
C ILE A 68 6.99 -17.00 -9.74
N ILE A 69 6.53 -16.57 -8.56
CA ILE A 69 6.69 -17.29 -7.30
C ILE A 69 5.32 -17.79 -6.85
N ASP A 70 5.24 -19.08 -6.53
CA ASP A 70 4.03 -19.70 -6.00
C ASP A 70 3.99 -19.57 -4.48
N MET A 71 2.93 -18.99 -3.92
CA MET A 71 2.65 -18.88 -2.48
C MET A 71 1.22 -19.28 -2.15
N ARG A 72 0.71 -20.29 -2.87
CA ARG A 72 -0.63 -20.86 -2.63
C ARG A 72 -0.80 -21.51 -1.26
N ASP A 73 0.27 -22.00 -0.64
CA ASP A 73 0.21 -22.59 0.70
C ASP A 73 0.29 -21.46 1.75
N PRO A 74 -0.68 -21.36 2.69
CA PRO A 74 -0.64 -20.36 3.75
C PRO A 74 0.55 -20.52 4.71
N ASP A 75 1.20 -21.69 4.76
CA ASP A 75 2.40 -21.91 5.57
C ASP A 75 3.69 -21.47 4.84
N ASP A 76 3.60 -21.06 3.56
CA ASP A 76 4.75 -20.55 2.82
C ASP A 76 5.18 -19.18 3.32
N VAL A 77 6.48 -19.04 3.57
CA VAL A 77 7.14 -17.78 3.95
C VAL A 77 8.23 -17.49 2.94
N ILE A 78 8.26 -16.28 2.40
CA ILE A 78 9.32 -15.85 1.49
C ILE A 78 10.05 -14.61 1.98
N THR A 79 11.35 -14.57 1.72
CA THR A 79 12.18 -13.38 1.83
C THR A 79 12.69 -13.00 0.45
N LEU A 80 12.46 -11.76 0.05
CA LEU A 80 12.89 -11.21 -1.24
C LEU A 80 14.02 -10.22 -1.01
N ASP A 81 15.20 -10.59 -1.51
CA ASP A 81 16.41 -9.78 -1.51
C ASP A 81 16.65 -9.26 -2.93
N PHE A 82 16.81 -7.95 -3.10
CA PHE A 82 17.07 -7.35 -4.40
C PHE A 82 18.55 -6.95 -4.51
N PRO A 83 19.20 -7.18 -5.66
CA PRO A 83 20.57 -6.73 -5.86
C PRO A 83 20.65 -5.23 -5.60
N GLU A 84 21.71 -4.81 -4.90
CA GLU A 84 21.81 -3.45 -4.37
C GLU A 84 21.82 -2.41 -5.49
N ARG A 85 20.64 -1.85 -5.76
CA ARG A 85 20.42 -0.68 -6.61
C ARG A 85 19.93 0.45 -5.71
N PRO A 86 20.82 1.33 -5.22
CA PRO A 86 20.49 2.28 -4.15
C PRO A 86 19.40 3.29 -4.54
N ALA A 87 19.15 3.49 -5.83
CA ALA A 87 18.17 4.44 -6.33
C ALA A 87 16.77 3.86 -6.58
N HIS A 88 16.53 2.57 -6.31
CA HIS A 88 15.26 1.92 -6.66
C HIS A 88 14.39 1.68 -5.41
N HIS A 89 13.18 2.22 -5.45
CA HIS A 89 12.09 2.04 -4.51
C HIS A 89 11.25 0.81 -4.87
N LEU A 90 10.78 0.10 -3.83
CA LEU A 90 9.92 -1.07 -3.95
C LEU A 90 8.45 -0.66 -3.97
N HIS A 91 7.70 -1.12 -4.96
CA HIS A 91 6.27 -0.87 -5.09
C HIS A 91 5.51 -2.18 -5.28
N LEU A 92 4.34 -2.29 -4.65
CA LEU A 92 3.51 -3.49 -4.69
C LEU A 92 2.15 -3.17 -5.33
N VAL A 93 1.67 -4.10 -6.15
CA VAL A 93 0.29 -4.11 -6.63
C VAL A 93 -0.34 -5.43 -6.18
N SER A 94 -1.28 -5.37 -5.24
CA SER A 94 -2.09 -6.51 -4.82
C SER A 94 -3.26 -6.67 -5.77
N GLY A 95 -3.16 -7.61 -6.70
CA GLY A 95 -4.13 -7.87 -7.75
C GLY A 95 -5.14 -8.96 -7.37
N SER A 96 -6.35 -8.84 -7.90
CA SER A 96 -7.35 -9.89 -7.84
C SER A 96 -8.25 -9.86 -9.08
N ALA A 97 -8.74 -11.03 -9.48
CA ALA A 97 -9.71 -11.14 -10.56
C ALA A 97 -10.86 -12.07 -10.16
N CYS A 98 -12.09 -11.69 -10.53
CA CYS A 98 -13.30 -12.47 -10.27
C CYS A 98 -14.14 -12.63 -11.53
N ALA A 99 -14.60 -13.85 -11.83
CA ALA A 99 -15.43 -14.12 -12.99
C ALA A 99 -16.48 -15.19 -12.72
N GLU A 100 -17.67 -15.01 -13.29
CA GLU A 100 -18.70 -16.05 -13.37
C GLU A 100 -18.36 -17.02 -14.50
N ILE A 101 -18.31 -18.31 -14.18
CA ILE A 101 -18.05 -19.42 -15.11
C ILE A 101 -19.15 -20.49 -14.96
N ASP A 102 -19.22 -21.44 -15.89
CA ASP A 102 -20.23 -22.53 -15.83
C ASP A 102 -20.18 -23.32 -14.51
N ALA A 103 -19.01 -23.40 -13.88
CA ALA A 103 -18.79 -24.12 -12.63
C ALA A 103 -19.08 -23.28 -11.36
N GLY A 104 -19.44 -22.00 -11.48
CA GLY A 104 -19.67 -21.08 -10.35
C GLY A 104 -18.85 -19.79 -10.47
N THR A 105 -18.48 -19.20 -9.32
CA THR A 105 -17.65 -17.98 -9.29
C THR A 105 -16.18 -18.34 -9.10
N ALA A 106 -15.34 -17.99 -10.08
CA ALA A 106 -13.89 -18.14 -10.00
C ALA A 106 -13.24 -16.86 -9.45
N ARG A 107 -12.29 -16.99 -8.53
CA ARG A 107 -11.47 -15.91 -7.97
C ARG A 107 -10.00 -16.29 -8.07
N SER A 108 -9.14 -15.33 -8.39
CA SER A 108 -7.68 -15.44 -8.29
C SER A 108 -7.10 -14.20 -7.61
N ALA A 109 -5.92 -14.34 -6.99
CA ALA A 109 -5.22 -13.24 -6.37
C ALA A 109 -3.70 -13.37 -6.55
N TRP A 110 -3.01 -12.23 -6.62
CA TRP A 110 -1.57 -12.15 -6.80
C TRP A 110 -0.99 -10.86 -6.20
N ILE A 111 0.33 -10.81 -6.03
CA ILE A 111 1.06 -9.58 -5.71
C ILE A 111 2.14 -9.38 -6.76
N ASP A 112 2.07 -8.27 -7.49
CA ASP A 112 3.11 -7.86 -8.41
C ASP A 112 4.09 -6.92 -7.70
N VAL A 113 5.37 -7.20 -7.87
CA VAL A 113 6.48 -6.49 -7.25
C VAL A 113 7.22 -5.70 -8.32
N TYR A 114 7.35 -4.41 -8.07
CA TYR A 114 7.97 -3.46 -8.98
C TYR A 114 9.13 -2.73 -8.33
N LEU A 115 10.16 -2.44 -9.14
CA LEU A 115 11.25 -1.53 -8.78
C LEU A 115 11.19 -0.28 -9.64
N SER A 116 11.21 0.90 -9.01
CA SER A 116 11.18 2.19 -9.70
C SER A 116 12.17 3.18 -9.10
N ARG A 117 12.63 4.15 -9.88
CA ARG A 117 13.36 5.32 -9.37
C ARG A 117 12.44 6.36 -8.75
N LEU A 118 11.14 6.25 -8.98
CA LEU A 118 10.14 7.17 -8.44
C LEU A 118 9.86 6.78 -6.99
N ALA A 119 9.92 7.75 -6.07
CA ALA A 119 9.61 7.51 -4.66
C ALA A 119 8.12 7.16 -4.42
N HIS A 120 7.26 7.40 -5.41
CA HIS A 120 5.84 7.15 -5.29
C HIS A 120 5.21 6.76 -6.63
N LEU A 121 4.46 5.66 -6.59
CA LEU A 121 3.60 5.19 -7.67
C LEU A 121 2.23 4.84 -7.08
N GLY A 122 1.17 5.30 -7.73
CA GLY A 122 -0.21 5.09 -7.28
C GLY A 122 -1.07 4.47 -8.36
N GLU A 123 -2.32 4.21 -8.00
CA GLU A 123 -3.32 3.57 -8.86
C GLU A 123 -3.54 4.31 -10.19
N ALA A 124 -3.50 5.65 -10.19
CA ALA A 124 -3.70 6.45 -11.40
C ALA A 124 -2.61 6.26 -12.47
N GLN A 125 -1.52 5.58 -12.13
CA GLN A 125 -0.43 5.27 -13.03
C GLN A 125 -0.49 3.84 -13.61
N LEU A 126 -1.41 3.01 -13.12
CA LEU A 126 -1.69 1.67 -13.65
C LEU A 126 -2.47 1.76 -14.97
N ASP A 127 -2.27 0.78 -15.84
CA ASP A 127 -3.06 0.60 -17.05
C ASP A 127 -4.33 -0.24 -16.81
N GLY A 128 -4.98 -0.66 -17.90
CA GLY A 128 -6.21 -1.45 -17.86
C GLY A 128 -6.02 -2.89 -17.38
N ASP A 129 -4.78 -3.36 -17.24
CA ASP A 129 -4.44 -4.69 -16.74
C ASP A 129 -3.87 -4.63 -15.31
N GLY A 130 -3.74 -3.42 -14.75
CA GLY A 130 -3.21 -3.21 -13.41
C GLY A 130 -1.68 -3.16 -13.35
N GLU A 131 -1.01 -2.84 -14.46
CA GLU A 131 0.45 -2.81 -14.55
C GLU A 131 0.99 -1.37 -14.67
N TYR A 132 2.19 -1.16 -14.13
CA TYR A 132 2.94 0.07 -14.41
C TYR A 132 3.66 -0.05 -15.75
N ALA A 133 3.56 1.00 -16.57
CA ALA A 133 4.29 1.05 -17.84
C ALA A 133 5.82 0.85 -17.64
N PRO A 134 6.53 0.14 -18.55
CA PRO A 134 7.96 -0.19 -18.40
C PRO A 134 8.90 1.01 -18.18
N GLY A 135 8.52 2.21 -18.64
CA GLY A 135 9.28 3.45 -18.39
C GLY A 135 9.09 4.05 -16.99
N LYS A 136 8.11 3.58 -16.21
CA LYS A 136 7.83 4.04 -14.85
C LYS A 136 8.39 3.09 -13.80
N ALA A 137 8.25 1.78 -14.00
CA ALA A 137 8.75 0.76 -13.10
C ALA A 137 9.05 -0.53 -13.85
N ALA A 138 10.01 -1.30 -13.35
CA ALA A 138 10.28 -2.65 -13.83
C ALA A 138 9.47 -3.65 -13.01
N HIS A 139 8.62 -4.45 -13.67
CA HIS A 139 7.96 -5.61 -13.06
C HIS A 139 9.00 -6.71 -12.89
N VAL A 140 9.32 -7.06 -11.64
CA VAL A 140 10.40 -8.02 -11.35
C VAL A 140 9.88 -9.38 -10.92
N ILE A 141 8.80 -9.42 -10.14
CA ILE A 141 8.26 -10.65 -9.57
C ILE A 141 6.73 -10.56 -9.55
N ARG A 142 6.04 -11.63 -9.94
CA ARG A 142 4.64 -11.89 -9.61
C ARG A 142 4.56 -13.02 -8.59
N ILE A 143 3.89 -12.77 -7.49
CA ILE A 143 3.62 -13.76 -6.44
C ILE A 143 2.19 -14.25 -6.63
N ASP A 144 2.02 -15.50 -7.06
CA ASP A 144 0.73 -16.16 -7.22
C ASP A 144 0.22 -16.62 -5.85
N LEU A 145 -0.89 -16.02 -5.39
CA LEU A 145 -1.52 -16.38 -4.11
C LEU A 145 -2.58 -17.47 -4.30
N GLY A 146 -2.86 -17.85 -5.54
CA GLY A 146 -3.77 -18.93 -5.87
C GLY A 146 -5.09 -18.51 -6.48
N SER A 147 -5.95 -19.52 -6.55
CA SER A 147 -7.26 -19.42 -7.18
C SER A 147 -8.24 -20.35 -6.49
N GLN A 148 -9.49 -19.93 -6.44
CA GLN A 148 -10.60 -20.71 -5.91
C GLN A 148 -11.82 -20.62 -6.83
N ILE A 149 -12.63 -21.67 -6.84
CA ILE A 149 -13.95 -21.69 -7.48
C ILE A 149 -14.98 -22.04 -6.43
N THR A 150 -16.00 -21.19 -6.30
CA THR A 150 -17.18 -21.44 -5.47
C THR A 150 -18.33 -21.87 -6.36
N ALA A 151 -18.73 -23.15 -6.27
CA ALA A 151 -19.85 -23.69 -7.01
C ALA A 151 -21.20 -23.13 -6.51
N PRO A 152 -22.29 -23.20 -7.31
CA PRO A 152 -23.61 -22.70 -6.91
C PRO A 152 -24.21 -23.39 -5.67
N ASP A 153 -23.74 -24.59 -5.34
CA ASP A 153 -24.14 -25.32 -4.12
C ASP A 153 -23.33 -24.90 -2.87
N GLY A 154 -22.41 -23.94 -3.02
CA GLY A 154 -21.52 -23.45 -1.97
C GLY A 154 -20.23 -24.24 -1.81
N THR A 155 -20.00 -25.31 -2.60
CA THR A 155 -18.75 -26.07 -2.56
C THR A 155 -17.59 -25.21 -3.06
N VAL A 156 -16.52 -25.11 -2.28
CA VAL A 156 -15.30 -24.38 -2.65
C VAL A 156 -14.22 -25.37 -3.09
N THR A 157 -13.56 -25.08 -4.20
CA THR A 157 -12.40 -25.83 -4.70
C THR A 157 -11.23 -24.89 -4.93
N GLY A 158 -10.01 -25.34 -4.62
CA GLY A 158 -8.84 -24.46 -4.58
C GLY A 158 -8.79 -23.63 -3.30
N ALA A 159 -7.82 -22.73 -3.23
CA ALA A 159 -7.61 -21.81 -2.13
C ALA A 159 -6.86 -20.58 -2.62
N VAL A 160 -7.07 -19.47 -1.92
CA VAL A 160 -6.26 -18.26 -2.04
C VAL A 160 -5.58 -18.04 -0.70
N ASN A 161 -4.28 -17.81 -0.70
CA ASN A 161 -3.55 -17.37 0.47
C ASN A 161 -3.86 -15.87 0.69
N ASP A 162 -4.90 -15.59 1.48
CA ASP A 162 -5.36 -14.22 1.75
C ASP A 162 -4.43 -13.45 2.73
N GLU A 163 -3.52 -14.14 3.43
CA GLU A 163 -2.58 -13.57 4.41
C GLU A 163 -1.13 -14.05 4.18
N PRO A 164 -0.52 -13.77 3.01
CA PRO A 164 0.82 -14.27 2.71
C PRO A 164 1.90 -13.61 3.57
N GLU A 165 2.86 -14.40 4.06
CA GLU A 165 3.98 -13.91 4.86
C GLU A 165 5.20 -13.62 3.96
N ILE A 166 5.41 -12.33 3.64
CA ILE A 166 6.43 -11.87 2.71
C ILE A 166 7.33 -10.85 3.39
N PHE A 167 8.64 -11.09 3.39
CA PHE A 167 9.66 -10.18 3.87
C PHE A 167 10.45 -9.57 2.71
N PHE A 168 10.73 -8.28 2.80
CA PHE A 168 11.54 -7.56 1.82
C PHE A 168 12.79 -7.00 2.51
N ASP A 169 13.92 -7.03 1.81
CA ASP A 169 15.18 -6.39 2.25
C ASP A 169 15.11 -4.85 2.25
N ARG A 170 14.02 -4.28 1.74
CA ARG A 170 13.78 -2.85 1.51
C ARG A 170 12.40 -2.43 1.99
N VAL A 171 12.28 -1.14 2.29
CA VAL A 171 11.00 -0.52 2.66
C VAL A 171 10.11 -0.40 1.43
N VAL A 172 8.85 -0.85 1.56
CA VAL A 172 7.79 -0.65 0.56
C VAL A 172 7.45 0.83 0.48
N ALA A 173 7.71 1.44 -0.68
CA ALA A 173 7.46 2.86 -0.93
C ALA A 173 5.99 3.15 -1.28
N SER A 174 5.32 2.22 -1.97
CA SER A 174 3.86 2.25 -2.13
C SER A 174 3.25 0.87 -2.32
N GLN A 175 1.98 0.75 -1.95
CA GLN A 175 1.16 -0.43 -2.14
C GLN A 175 -0.21 0.01 -2.69
N VAL A 176 -0.65 -0.66 -3.76
CA VAL A 176 -1.92 -0.40 -4.42
C VAL A 176 -2.72 -1.70 -4.50
N ALA A 177 -4.03 -1.62 -4.28
CA ALA A 177 -4.94 -2.73 -4.53
C ALA A 177 -5.58 -2.56 -5.91
N TYR A 178 -5.67 -3.64 -6.68
CA TYR A 178 -6.27 -3.64 -8.01
C TYR A 178 -7.19 -4.86 -8.17
N ALA A 179 -8.38 -4.65 -8.73
CA ALA A 179 -9.40 -5.69 -8.87
C ALA A 179 -10.05 -5.61 -10.24
N ILE A 180 -10.18 -6.76 -10.90
CA ILE A 180 -10.82 -6.93 -12.21
C ILE A 180 -12.04 -7.86 -12.11
#